data_AF-A0A0Q8Q293-F1
#
_entry.id   AF-A0A0Q8Q293-F1
#
_cell.length_a   1.000
_cell.length_b   1.000
_cell.length_c   1.000
_cell.angle_alpha   90.00
_cell.angle_beta   90.00
_cell.angle_gamma   90.00
#
_symmetry.space_group_name_H-M   'P 1'
#
loop_
_entity.id
_entity.type
_entity.pdbx_description
1 polymer ?
#
loop_
_entity_poly.entity_id
_entity_poly.type
_entity_poly.pdbx_seq_one_letter_code
_entity_poly.pdbx_strand_id
1 'polypeptide(L)'
;MPKDLKIDFVSDVSCPWCVIGLRGLEIALERTSDVVSADIRFHPFELNPMMVKEGENVGEHVARKYGSTPEQSTAAREMIRGRAGDVGFAINFTDDSRIYNTFDAHRLLHWAEGEGGGYQQALKHRLFEIYFSEQRDPSDHGVLLEAVEDAGLDRARAAEILASDRYAEDVRQAEHLWQSRGVHSVPAIVINDRYLISGGQPPDAFEQALRGIAAELAEA
;
A
#
# COMPACT_ATOMS: atom_id res chain seq x y z
N MET A 1 -20.30 -22.53 0.45
CA MET A 1 -19.78 -21.60 1.48
C MET A 1 -18.62 -20.86 0.86
N PRO A 2 -18.43 -19.57 1.17
CA PRO A 2 -17.27 -18.83 0.71
C PRO A 2 -15.97 -19.53 1.11
N LYS A 3 -14.93 -19.44 0.28
CA LYS A 3 -13.58 -19.91 0.58
C LYS A 3 -12.82 -18.82 1.29
N ASP A 4 -12.25 -19.14 2.45
CA ASP A 4 -11.40 -18.21 3.19
C ASP A 4 -10.04 -18.13 2.50
N LEU A 5 -9.67 -16.91 2.09
CA LEU A 5 -8.41 -16.62 1.43
C LEU A 5 -7.53 -15.77 2.35
N LYS A 6 -6.31 -16.24 2.60
CA LYS A 6 -5.24 -15.41 3.16
C LYS A 6 -4.65 -14.58 2.02
N ILE A 7 -4.63 -13.26 2.19
CA ILE A 7 -4.06 -12.33 1.20
C ILE A 7 -2.94 -11.53 1.85
N ASP A 8 -1.71 -11.77 1.40
CA ASP A 8 -0.55 -10.95 1.75
C ASP A 8 -0.38 -9.84 0.70
N PHE A 9 -0.59 -8.59 1.12
CA PHE A 9 -0.52 -7.39 0.27
C PHE A 9 0.78 -6.63 0.54
N VAL A 10 1.81 -6.92 -0.25
CA VAL A 10 3.12 -6.24 -0.16
C VAL A 10 3.02 -4.89 -0.87
N SER A 11 3.30 -3.80 -0.15
CA SER A 11 3.04 -2.45 -0.67
C SER A 11 3.85 -1.35 0.00
N ASP A 12 4.00 -0.23 -0.70
CA ASP A 12 4.52 1.02 -0.16
C ASP A 12 3.41 2.08 -0.09
N VAL A 13 3.43 2.95 0.93
CA VAL A 13 2.48 4.07 1.06
C VAL A 13 2.73 5.16 0.02
N SER A 14 3.97 5.29 -0.47
CA SER A 14 4.34 6.24 -1.53
C SER A 14 4.04 5.74 -2.96
N CYS A 15 3.51 4.52 -3.10
CA CYS A 15 3.24 3.91 -4.40
C CYS A 15 1.79 4.15 -4.87
N PRO A 16 1.55 4.90 -5.95
CA PRO A 16 0.19 5.17 -6.42
C PRO A 16 -0.51 3.90 -6.94
N TRP A 17 0.25 2.95 -7.49
CA TRP A 17 -0.31 1.68 -7.92
C TRP A 17 -0.76 0.80 -6.74
N CYS A 18 -0.19 1.00 -5.55
CA CYS A 18 -0.61 0.25 -4.36
C CYS A 18 -2.01 0.68 -3.90
N VAL A 19 -2.33 1.98 -3.90
CA VAL A 19 -3.70 2.42 -3.58
C VAL A 19 -4.69 2.01 -4.67
N ILE A 20 -4.32 2.13 -5.95
CA ILE A 20 -5.16 1.66 -7.07
C ILE A 20 -5.45 0.15 -6.93
N GLY A 21 -4.41 -0.64 -6.65
CA GLY A 21 -4.52 -2.09 -6.49
C GLY A 21 -5.35 -2.48 -5.27
N LEU A 22 -5.17 -1.80 -4.13
CA LEU A 22 -5.94 -2.09 -2.92
C LEU A 22 -7.43 -1.80 -3.14
N ARG A 23 -7.77 -0.61 -3.65
CA ARG A 23 -9.18 -0.25 -3.94
C ARG A 23 -9.78 -1.19 -4.97
N GLY A 24 -9.01 -1.55 -6.01
CA GLY A 24 -9.44 -2.52 -7.01
C GLY A 24 -9.75 -3.91 -6.42
N LEU A 25 -8.87 -4.39 -5.52
CA LEU A 25 -9.04 -5.65 -4.82
C LEU A 25 -10.26 -5.62 -3.89
N GLU A 26 -10.48 -4.54 -3.14
CA GLU A 26 -11.61 -4.39 -2.23
C GLU A 26 -12.95 -4.42 -2.98
N ILE A 27 -13.07 -3.69 -4.10
CA ILE A 27 -14.26 -3.75 -4.97
C ILE A 27 -14.50 -5.18 -5.47
N ALA A 28 -13.44 -5.89 -5.86
CA ALA A 28 -13.55 -7.27 -6.33
C ALA A 28 -13.96 -8.24 -5.20
N LEU A 29 -13.48 -8.03 -3.97
CA LEU A 29 -13.87 -8.84 -2.81
C LEU A 29 -15.34 -8.63 -2.45
N GLU A 30 -15.86 -7.40 -2.54
CA GLU A 30 -17.29 -7.14 -2.39
C GLU A 30 -18.13 -7.88 -3.44
N ARG A 31 -17.69 -7.86 -4.71
CA ARG A 31 -18.39 -8.56 -5.81
C ARG A 31 -18.30 -10.07 -5.74
N THR A 32 -17.34 -10.62 -5.00
CA THR A 32 -17.09 -12.06 -4.88
C THR A 32 -17.44 -12.61 -3.50
N SER A 33 -18.15 -11.85 -2.67
CA SER A 33 -18.52 -12.24 -1.31
C SER A 33 -19.42 -13.48 -1.25
N ASP A 34 -20.03 -13.87 -2.38
CA ASP A 34 -20.78 -15.12 -2.55
C ASP A 34 -19.88 -16.37 -2.52
N VAL A 35 -18.61 -16.23 -2.89
CA VAL A 35 -17.66 -17.35 -3.07
C VAL A 35 -16.34 -17.18 -2.32
N VAL A 36 -15.98 -15.98 -1.87
CA VAL A 36 -14.72 -15.66 -1.18
C VAL A 36 -14.98 -14.88 0.10
N SER A 37 -14.24 -15.22 1.15
CA SER A 37 -13.96 -14.35 2.29
C SER A 37 -12.45 -14.14 2.35
N ALA A 38 -11.97 -12.97 2.79
CA ALA A 38 -10.55 -12.65 2.77
C ALA A 38 -10.05 -12.09 4.10
N ASP A 39 -8.86 -12.56 4.52
CA ASP A 39 -8.01 -11.95 5.55
C ASP A 39 -6.84 -11.25 4.84
N ILE A 40 -6.84 -9.92 4.81
CA ILE A 40 -5.79 -9.13 4.15
C ILE A 40 -4.78 -8.68 5.20
N ARG A 41 -3.50 -8.97 4.94
CA ARG A 41 -2.36 -8.49 5.74
C ARG A 41 -1.44 -7.64 4.89
N PHE A 42 -1.08 -6.48 5.40
CA PHE A 42 -0.20 -5.56 4.70
C PHE A 42 1.24 -5.80 5.10
N HIS A 43 2.12 -5.91 4.10
CA HIS A 43 3.54 -6.14 4.29
C HIS A 43 4.37 -4.97 3.75
N PRO A 44 5.46 -4.61 4.43
CA PRO A 44 6.25 -3.45 4.07
C PRO A 44 7.06 -3.69 2.80
N PHE A 45 7.17 -2.63 2.01
CA PHE A 45 8.14 -2.49 0.93
C PHE A 45 8.44 -1.00 0.79
N GLU A 46 9.71 -0.62 0.78
CA GLU A 46 10.12 0.75 0.48
C GLU A 46 10.62 0.85 -0.97
N LEU A 47 9.96 1.66 -1.79
CA LEU A 47 10.44 1.99 -3.13
C LEU A 47 11.71 2.86 -3.08
N ASN A 48 11.88 3.60 -1.98
CA ASN A 48 12.94 4.59 -1.79
C ASN A 48 13.48 4.55 -0.33
N PRO A 49 14.07 3.42 0.12
CA PRO A 49 14.51 3.26 1.52
C PRO A 49 15.61 4.24 1.93
N MET A 50 16.35 4.79 0.96
CA MET A 50 17.40 5.78 1.18
C MET A 50 16.92 7.23 0.97
N MET A 51 15.61 7.47 0.92
CA MET A 51 15.05 8.81 0.77
C MET A 51 15.42 9.67 1.99
N VAL A 52 15.89 10.89 1.72
CA VAL A 52 16.24 11.86 2.77
C VAL A 52 15.00 12.42 3.46
N LYS A 53 15.15 12.97 4.66
CA LYS A 53 14.04 13.46 5.49
C LYS A 53 13.19 14.51 4.78
N GLU A 54 13.81 15.43 4.06
CA GLU A 54 13.12 16.49 3.33
C GLU A 54 12.39 15.98 2.06
N GLY A 55 12.58 14.70 1.72
CA GLY A 55 12.10 14.11 0.47
C GLY A 55 12.77 14.69 -0.76
N GLU A 56 12.25 14.33 -1.93
CA GLU A 56 12.68 14.82 -3.25
C GLU A 56 11.46 15.18 -4.09
N ASN A 57 11.57 16.17 -5.00
CA ASN A 57 10.49 16.44 -5.94
C ASN A 57 10.23 15.20 -6.81
N VAL A 58 8.96 14.83 -7.01
CA VAL A 58 8.58 13.63 -7.78
C VAL A 58 9.11 13.70 -9.20
N GLY A 59 9.04 14.87 -9.86
CA GLY A 59 9.47 15.04 -11.24
C GLY A 59 10.99 14.86 -11.39
N GLU A 60 11.75 15.51 -10.51
CA GLU A 60 13.21 15.37 -10.45
C GLU A 60 13.62 13.93 -10.17
N HIS A 61 12.98 13.28 -9.20
CA HIS A 61 13.25 11.90 -8.82
C HIS A 61 12.97 10.93 -9.98
N VAL A 62 11.82 11.07 -10.65
CA VAL A 62 11.43 10.20 -11.78
C VAL A 62 12.37 10.40 -12.96
N ALA A 63 12.74 11.64 -13.28
CA ALA A 63 13.73 11.93 -14.33
C ALA A 63 15.09 11.30 -14.00
N ARG A 64 15.56 11.42 -12.76
CA ARG A 64 16.84 10.84 -12.30
C ARG A 64 16.83 9.30 -12.29
N LYS A 65 15.75 8.68 -11.82
CA LYS A 65 15.66 7.22 -11.61
C LYS A 65 15.28 6.47 -12.89
N TYR A 66 14.39 7.04 -13.70
CA TYR A 66 13.81 6.36 -14.87
C TYR A 66 14.15 7.03 -16.20
N GLY A 67 14.86 8.16 -16.20
CA GLY A 67 15.24 8.87 -17.42
C GLY A 67 14.06 9.49 -18.18
N SER A 68 12.91 9.70 -17.51
CA SER A 68 11.70 10.21 -18.15
C SER A 68 11.79 11.70 -18.48
N THR A 69 11.23 12.10 -19.62
CA THR A 69 11.04 13.52 -19.95
C THR A 69 9.90 14.13 -19.13
N PRO A 70 9.83 15.47 -18.98
CA PRO A 70 8.71 16.13 -18.33
C PRO A 70 7.35 15.72 -18.92
N GLU A 71 7.25 15.61 -20.24
CA GLU A 71 6.01 15.23 -20.94
C GLU A 71 5.61 13.78 -20.61
N GLN A 72 6.58 12.86 -20.58
CA GLN A 72 6.33 11.47 -20.18
C GLN A 72 5.87 11.38 -18.72
N SER A 73 6.48 12.18 -17.83
CA SER A 73 6.07 12.25 -16.43
C SER A 73 4.63 12.78 -16.29
N THR A 74 4.27 13.84 -17.03
CA THR A 74 2.91 14.39 -17.02
C THR A 74 1.89 13.36 -17.51
N ALA A 75 2.15 12.72 -18.66
CA ALA A 75 1.27 11.69 -19.21
C ALA A 75 1.10 10.49 -18.25
N ALA A 76 2.19 10.07 -17.58
CA ALA A 76 2.12 9.01 -16.58
C ALA A 76 1.26 9.41 -15.36
N ARG A 77 1.41 10.65 -14.86
CA ARG A 77 0.61 11.17 -13.75
C ARG A 77 -0.87 11.27 -14.10
N GLU A 78 -1.21 11.71 -15.33
CA GLU A 78 -2.59 11.76 -15.81
C GLU A 78 -3.22 10.37 -15.91
N MET A 79 -2.49 9.40 -16.47
CA MET A 79 -2.92 8.01 -16.50
C MET A 79 -3.17 7.46 -15.08
N ILE A 80 -2.22 7.66 -14.16
CA ILE A 80 -2.36 7.22 -12.77
C ILE A 80 -3.59 7.86 -12.12
N ARG A 81 -3.82 9.17 -12.33
CA ARG A 81 -4.98 9.88 -11.81
C ARG A 81 -6.29 9.29 -12.35
N GLY A 82 -6.35 9.00 -13.66
CA GLY A 82 -7.50 8.33 -14.27
C GLY A 82 -7.78 6.95 -13.66
N ARG A 83 -6.73 6.13 -13.53
CA ARG A 83 -6.84 4.78 -12.95
C ARG A 83 -7.23 4.78 -11.47
N ALA A 84 -6.80 5.78 -10.70
CA ALA A 84 -7.26 5.99 -9.33
C ALA A 84 -8.73 6.43 -9.30
N GLY A 85 -9.14 7.32 -10.21
CA GLY A 85 -10.53 7.75 -10.35
C GLY A 85 -11.49 6.60 -10.66
N ASP A 86 -11.07 5.64 -11.51
CA ASP A 86 -11.85 4.44 -11.85
C ASP A 86 -12.19 3.58 -10.62
N VAL A 87 -11.38 3.66 -9.55
CA VAL A 87 -11.59 2.94 -8.28
C VAL A 87 -12.00 3.87 -7.14
N GLY A 88 -12.49 5.07 -7.45
CA GLY A 88 -13.05 6.01 -6.49
C GLY A 88 -12.02 6.72 -5.61
N PHE A 89 -10.74 6.76 -6.01
CA PHE A 89 -9.67 7.38 -5.24
C PHE A 89 -9.11 8.64 -5.93
N ALA A 90 -8.97 9.74 -5.19
CA ALA A 90 -8.47 11.01 -5.72
C ALA A 90 -6.96 11.15 -5.47
N ILE A 91 -6.18 11.27 -6.56
CA ILE A 91 -4.76 11.62 -6.49
C ILE A 91 -4.57 13.06 -6.97
N ASN A 92 -4.05 13.90 -6.08
CA ASN A 92 -3.94 15.35 -6.27
C ASN A 92 -2.51 15.77 -6.66
N PHE A 93 -1.94 15.12 -7.68
CA PHE A 93 -0.62 15.51 -8.17
C PHE A 93 -0.56 17.00 -8.57
N THR A 94 0.47 17.65 -8.05
CA THR A 94 0.92 19.01 -8.35
C THR A 94 2.39 18.98 -8.81
N ASP A 95 2.88 20.07 -9.38
CA ASP A 95 4.31 20.19 -9.75
C ASP A 95 5.23 20.14 -8.52
N ASP A 96 4.72 20.55 -7.35
CA ASP A 96 5.42 20.52 -6.06
C ASP A 96 5.30 19.18 -5.33
N SER A 97 4.66 18.17 -5.92
CA SER A 97 4.53 16.85 -5.28
C SER A 97 5.91 16.27 -4.96
N ARG A 98 6.04 15.67 -3.76
CA ARG A 98 7.30 15.11 -3.27
C ARG A 98 7.19 13.62 -2.99
N ILE A 99 8.34 12.96 -3.00
CA ILE A 99 8.54 11.60 -2.52
C ILE A 99 9.23 11.67 -1.18
N TYR A 100 8.68 10.99 -0.19
CA TYR A 100 9.19 10.98 1.18
C TYR A 100 9.63 9.57 1.58
N ASN A 101 10.39 9.50 2.66
CA ASN A 101 10.67 8.22 3.32
C ASN A 101 9.38 7.66 3.94
N THR A 102 9.21 6.34 3.93
CA THR A 102 7.98 5.69 4.40
C THR A 102 8.21 4.69 5.52
N PHE A 103 9.43 4.60 6.04
CA PHE A 103 9.82 3.60 7.03
C PHE A 103 9.01 3.69 8.32
N ASP A 104 8.84 4.89 8.88
CA ASP A 104 8.07 5.08 10.12
C ASP A 104 6.57 4.78 9.90
N ALA A 105 6.04 5.05 8.70
CA ALA A 105 4.69 4.62 8.33
C ALA A 105 4.55 3.09 8.34
N HIS A 106 5.56 2.37 7.82
CA HIS A 106 5.61 0.91 7.86
C HIS A 106 5.75 0.35 9.28
N ARG A 107 6.52 1.00 10.15
CA ARG A 107 6.60 0.63 11.58
C ARG A 107 5.26 0.73 12.29
N LEU A 108 4.49 1.78 12.00
CA LEU A 108 3.14 1.94 12.54
C LEU A 108 2.15 0.93 11.95
N LEU A 109 2.26 0.60 10.66
CA LEU A 109 1.44 -0.45 10.03
C LEU A 109 1.73 -1.84 10.60
N HIS A 110 3.00 -2.14 10.91
CA HIS A 110 3.38 -3.39 11.57
C HIS A 110 2.79 -3.45 12.99
N TRP A 111 2.91 -2.37 13.76
CA TRP A 111 2.28 -2.29 15.08
C TRP A 111 0.76 -2.47 15.02
N ALA A 112 0.09 -1.78 14.09
CA ALA A 112 -1.36 -1.84 13.92
C ALA A 112 -1.90 -3.23 13.55
N GLU A 113 -1.07 -4.09 12.93
CA GLU A 113 -1.41 -5.51 12.72
C GLU A 113 -1.62 -6.23 14.05
N GLY A 114 -0.71 -6.01 15.00
CA GLY A 114 -0.73 -6.65 16.32
C GLY A 114 -1.90 -6.21 17.21
N GLU A 115 -2.47 -5.04 16.96
CA GLU A 115 -3.68 -4.54 17.65
C GLU A 115 -4.96 -5.23 17.16
N GLY A 116 -4.93 -5.88 15.99
CA GLY A 116 -6.07 -6.60 15.42
C GLY A 116 -7.19 -5.66 14.92
N GLY A 117 -8.43 -6.16 14.90
CA GLY A 117 -9.63 -5.33 14.68
C GLY A 117 -9.77 -4.61 13.32
N GLY A 118 -8.89 -4.89 12.35
CA GLY A 118 -8.83 -4.17 11.07
C GLY A 118 -8.08 -2.84 11.11
N TYR A 119 -7.40 -2.52 12.23
CA TYR A 119 -6.67 -1.26 12.38
C TYR A 119 -5.56 -1.07 11.35
N GLN A 120 -4.85 -2.15 10.98
CA GLN A 120 -3.84 -2.08 9.93
C GLN A 120 -4.42 -1.59 8.59
N GLN A 121 -5.60 -2.11 8.21
CA GLN A 121 -6.27 -1.71 6.97
C GLN A 121 -6.77 -0.26 7.04
N ALA A 122 -7.37 0.14 8.17
CA ALA A 122 -7.80 1.52 8.40
C ALA A 122 -6.62 2.50 8.29
N LEU A 123 -5.51 2.19 8.97
CA LEU A 123 -4.28 3.00 8.91
C LEU A 123 -3.69 3.04 7.49
N LYS A 124 -3.70 1.91 6.76
CA LYS A 124 -3.20 1.86 5.38
C LYS A 124 -3.97 2.79 4.46
N HIS A 125 -5.30 2.79 4.54
CA HIS A 125 -6.16 3.71 3.79
C HIS A 125 -5.88 5.16 4.14
N ARG A 126 -5.80 5.46 5.45
CA ARG A 126 -5.54 6.83 5.90
C ARG A 126 -4.19 7.37 5.43
N LEU A 127 -3.15 6.54 5.47
CA LEU A 127 -1.82 6.91 4.96
C LEU A 127 -1.83 7.17 3.45
N PHE A 128 -2.62 6.41 2.67
CA PHE A 128 -2.78 6.70 1.25
C PHE A 128 -3.47 8.04 1.00
N GLU A 129 -4.52 8.36 1.75
CA GLU A 129 -5.22 9.65 1.65
C GLU A 129 -4.31 10.82 2.01
N ILE A 130 -3.61 10.73 3.14
CA ILE A 130 -2.63 11.72 3.59
C ILE A 130 -1.58 11.98 2.50
N TYR A 131 -1.05 10.92 1.90
CA TYR A 131 0.01 11.03 0.91
C TYR A 131 -0.49 11.59 -0.42
N PHE A 132 -1.54 11.00 -0.99
CA PHE A 132 -1.94 11.27 -2.38
C PHE A 132 -3.07 12.27 -2.53
N SER A 133 -3.99 12.33 -1.57
CA SER A 133 -5.14 13.23 -1.63
C SER A 133 -4.81 14.54 -0.91
N GLU A 134 -4.16 14.47 0.25
CA GLU A 134 -3.81 15.65 1.04
C GLU A 134 -2.40 16.19 0.75
N GLN A 135 -1.57 15.42 0.03
CA GLN A 135 -0.21 15.81 -0.37
C GLN A 135 0.71 16.13 0.83
N ARG A 136 0.53 15.41 1.94
CA ARG A 136 1.27 15.59 3.20
C ARG A 136 2.41 14.59 3.32
N ASP A 137 3.39 14.94 4.13
CA ASP A 137 4.60 14.15 4.38
C ASP A 137 4.31 12.97 5.33
N PRO A 138 4.38 11.70 4.86
CA PRO A 138 4.18 10.52 5.70
C PRO A 138 5.40 10.19 6.59
N SER A 139 6.49 10.97 6.52
CA SER A 139 7.64 10.85 7.41
C SER A 139 7.58 11.82 8.59
N ASP A 140 6.69 12.82 8.53
CA ASP A 140 6.45 13.74 9.63
C ASP A 140 5.69 13.02 10.75
N HIS A 141 6.26 13.03 11.96
CA HIS A 141 5.67 12.34 13.11
C HIS A 141 4.32 12.94 13.52
N GLY A 142 4.10 14.25 13.35
CA GLY A 142 2.81 14.86 13.63
C GLY A 142 1.72 14.35 12.69
N VAL A 143 2.02 14.30 11.40
CA VAL A 143 1.14 13.74 10.36
C VAL A 143 0.84 12.26 10.62
N LEU A 144 1.85 11.46 10.97
CA LEU A 144 1.67 10.04 11.27
C LEU A 144 0.79 9.81 12.51
N LEU A 145 0.94 10.64 13.55
CA LEU A 145 0.11 10.55 14.75
C LEU A 145 -1.35 10.91 14.50
N GLU A 146 -1.62 11.88 13.61
CA GLU A 146 -2.97 12.15 13.13
C GLU A 146 -3.55 10.94 12.36
N ALA A 147 -2.76 10.33 11.47
CA ALA A 147 -3.19 9.14 10.73
C ALA A 147 -3.59 7.98 11.64
N VAL A 148 -2.82 7.76 12.71
CA VAL A 148 -3.07 6.75 13.75
C VAL A 148 -4.39 7.03 14.47
N GLU A 149 -4.60 8.27 14.90
CA GLU A 149 -5.81 8.67 15.62
C GLU A 149 -7.06 8.56 14.74
N ASP A 150 -6.98 8.98 13.48
CA ASP A 150 -8.05 8.83 12.48
C ASP A 150 -8.37 7.35 12.21
N ALA A 151 -7.38 6.46 12.28
CA ALA A 151 -7.56 5.02 12.16
C ALA A 151 -8.12 4.36 13.44
N GLY A 152 -8.33 5.12 14.51
CA GLY A 152 -8.87 4.64 15.79
C GLY A 152 -7.85 3.95 16.71
N LEU A 153 -6.55 4.17 16.47
CA LEU A 153 -5.45 3.61 17.26
C LEU A 153 -4.99 4.59 18.36
N ASP A 154 -4.26 4.06 19.35
CA ASP A 154 -3.72 4.86 20.46
C ASP A 154 -2.57 5.78 20.00
N ARG A 155 -2.86 7.08 19.95
CA ARG A 155 -1.90 8.13 19.59
C ARG A 155 -0.68 8.18 20.52
N ALA A 156 -0.87 8.00 21.83
CA ALA A 156 0.24 8.05 22.79
C ALA A 156 1.18 6.86 22.57
N ARG A 157 0.62 5.68 22.29
CA ARG A 157 1.44 4.50 21.96
C ARG A 157 2.21 4.67 20.65
N ALA A 158 1.58 5.22 19.62
CA ALA A 158 2.28 5.55 18.38
C ALA A 158 3.42 6.54 18.59
N ALA A 159 3.25 7.53 19.47
CA ALA A 159 4.31 8.49 19.78
C ALA A 159 5.53 7.83 20.44
N GLU A 160 5.31 6.84 21.33
CA GLU A 160 6.40 6.03 21.91
C GLU A 160 7.14 5.20 20.85
N ILE A 161 6.42 4.66 19.86
CA ILE A 161 7.02 3.92 18.75
C ILE A 161 7.91 4.86 17.94
N LEU A 162 7.36 6.00 17.49
CA LEU A 162 8.07 6.99 16.67
C LEU A 162 9.28 7.60 17.38
N ALA A 163 9.25 7.72 18.71
CA ALA A 163 10.37 8.21 19.50
C ALA A 163 11.46 7.13 19.81
N SER A 164 11.31 5.90 19.32
CA SER A 164 12.25 4.79 19.56
C SER A 164 12.56 4.02 18.27
N ASP A 165 13.32 2.93 18.38
CA ASP A 165 13.59 1.99 17.29
C ASP A 165 12.63 0.78 17.27
N ARG A 166 11.53 0.83 18.04
CA ARG A 166 10.59 -0.28 18.13
C ARG A 166 10.02 -0.67 16.75
N TYR A 167 10.01 -1.96 16.43
CA TYR A 167 9.57 -2.48 15.13
C TYR A 167 10.48 -2.15 13.94
N ALA A 168 11.59 -1.44 14.14
CA ALA A 168 12.50 -1.12 13.03
C ALA A 168 13.12 -2.40 12.42
N GLU A 169 13.63 -3.30 13.27
CA GLU A 169 14.20 -4.57 12.84
C GLU A 169 13.13 -5.49 12.23
N ASP A 170 11.93 -5.55 12.83
CA ASP A 170 10.82 -6.38 12.34
C ASP A 170 10.40 -5.97 10.91
N VAL A 171 10.30 -4.66 10.64
CA VAL A 171 9.98 -4.14 9.30
C VAL A 171 11.08 -4.48 8.30
N ARG A 172 12.36 -4.30 8.66
CA ARG A 172 13.50 -4.62 7.79
C ARG A 172 13.55 -6.11 7.46
N GLN A 173 13.30 -6.98 8.44
CA GLN A 173 13.22 -8.42 8.23
C GLN A 173 12.05 -8.80 7.31
N ALA A 174 10.89 -8.17 7.48
CA ALA A 174 9.73 -8.41 6.62
C ALA A 174 10.00 -7.98 5.17
N GLU A 175 10.62 -6.82 4.94
CA GLU A 175 11.05 -6.39 3.60
C GLU A 175 12.01 -7.38 2.95
N HIS A 176 13.05 -7.79 3.69
CA HIS A 176 14.02 -8.76 3.21
C HIS A 176 13.38 -10.12 2.90
N LEU A 177 12.43 -10.56 3.73
CA LEU A 177 11.68 -11.78 3.50
C LEU A 177 10.94 -11.73 2.16
N TRP A 178 10.16 -10.67 1.91
CA TRP A 178 9.40 -10.55 0.67
C TRP A 178 10.28 -10.38 -0.57
N GLN A 179 11.39 -9.64 -0.45
CA GLN A 179 12.40 -9.54 -1.51
C GLN A 179 13.03 -10.90 -1.81
N SER A 180 13.36 -11.70 -0.78
CA SER A 180 13.92 -13.06 -0.96
C SER A 180 12.94 -14.03 -1.60
N ARG A 181 11.63 -13.75 -1.49
CA ARG A 181 10.54 -14.47 -2.16
C ARG A 181 10.28 -13.98 -3.59
N GLY A 182 11.12 -13.09 -4.13
CA GLY A 182 11.03 -12.60 -5.50
C GLY A 182 10.12 -11.38 -5.69
N VAL A 183 9.65 -10.75 -4.62
CA VAL A 183 8.89 -9.49 -4.72
C VAL A 183 9.87 -8.33 -4.94
N HIS A 184 9.94 -7.86 -6.19
CA HIS A 184 10.81 -6.74 -6.59
C HIS A 184 10.03 -5.49 -7.05
N SER A 185 8.70 -5.58 -7.06
CA SER A 185 7.80 -4.50 -7.44
C SER A 185 6.51 -4.59 -6.65
N VAL A 186 5.86 -3.45 -6.41
CA VAL A 186 4.61 -3.36 -5.65
C VAL A 186 3.50 -2.62 -6.43
N PRO A 187 2.21 -2.91 -6.16
CA PRO A 187 1.74 -3.91 -5.19
C PRO A 187 1.98 -5.34 -5.67
N ALA A 188 2.25 -6.24 -4.73
CA ALA A 188 2.27 -7.68 -4.95
C ALA A 188 1.27 -8.32 -3.99
N ILE A 189 0.30 -9.03 -4.56
CA ILE A 189 -0.81 -9.66 -3.84
C ILE A 189 -0.58 -11.17 -3.90
N VAL A 190 -0.23 -11.76 -2.77
CA VAL A 190 0.02 -13.20 -2.65
C VAL A 190 -1.15 -13.86 -1.92
N ILE A 191 -1.82 -14.79 -2.59
CA ILE A 191 -3.02 -15.47 -2.09
C ILE A 191 -2.65 -16.90 -1.68
N ASN A 192 -2.98 -17.28 -0.45
CA ASN A 192 -2.71 -18.60 0.15
C ASN A 192 -1.27 -19.08 -0.05
N ASP A 193 -0.31 -18.15 0.02
CA ASP A 193 1.13 -18.42 -0.19
C ASP A 193 1.47 -19.09 -1.56
N ARG A 194 0.53 -19.06 -2.52
CA ARG A 194 0.63 -19.82 -3.79
C ARG A 194 0.44 -18.95 -5.03
N TYR A 195 -0.57 -18.10 -5.06
CA TYR A 195 -0.92 -17.32 -6.24
C TYR A 195 -0.38 -15.91 -6.11
N LEU A 196 0.36 -15.42 -7.11
CA LEU A 196 0.85 -14.05 -7.16
C LEU A 196 0.06 -13.26 -8.21
N ILE A 197 -0.54 -12.14 -7.79
CA ILE A 197 -1.07 -11.10 -8.67
C ILE A 197 -0.18 -9.87 -8.49
N SER A 198 0.42 -9.39 -9.59
CA SER A 198 1.33 -8.25 -9.56
C SER A 198 0.68 -7.01 -10.17
N GLY A 199 0.91 -5.85 -9.54
CA GLY A 199 0.49 -4.54 -10.01
C GLY A 199 -0.93 -4.14 -9.59
N GLY A 200 -1.26 -2.86 -9.83
CA GLY A 200 -2.58 -2.29 -9.56
C GLY A 200 -3.61 -2.71 -10.63
N GLN A 201 -4.03 -3.98 -10.57
CA GLN A 201 -5.00 -4.55 -11.52
C GLN A 201 -6.40 -3.91 -11.35
N PRO A 202 -7.20 -3.83 -12.42
CA PRO A 202 -8.58 -3.35 -12.32
C PRO A 202 -9.47 -4.33 -11.52
N PRO A 203 -10.59 -3.86 -10.95
CA PRO A 203 -11.52 -4.71 -10.19
C PRO A 203 -11.94 -5.98 -10.94
N ASP A 204 -12.27 -5.88 -12.23
CA ASP A 204 -12.75 -7.02 -13.03
C ASP A 204 -11.68 -8.13 -13.15
N ALA A 205 -10.40 -7.76 -13.23
CA ALA A 205 -9.30 -8.72 -13.28
C ALA A 205 -9.09 -9.41 -11.94
N PHE A 206 -9.20 -8.67 -10.82
CA PHE A 206 -9.18 -9.26 -9.48
C PHE A 206 -10.36 -10.19 -9.27
N GLU A 207 -11.57 -9.80 -9.66
CA GLU A 207 -12.78 -10.63 -9.54
C GLU A 207 -12.62 -11.95 -10.30
N GLN A 208 -12.15 -11.89 -11.55
CA GLN A 208 -11.89 -13.09 -12.35
C GLN A 208 -10.88 -14.02 -11.66
N ALA A 209 -9.79 -13.47 -11.12
CA ALA A 209 -8.77 -14.24 -10.42
C ALA A 209 -9.31 -14.88 -9.13
N LEU A 210 -10.03 -14.12 -8.31
CA LEU A 210 -10.62 -14.59 -7.05
C LEU A 210 -11.63 -15.72 -7.28
N ARG A 211 -12.52 -15.58 -8.26
CA ARG A 211 -13.48 -16.63 -8.64
C ARG A 211 -12.76 -17.88 -9.15
N GLY A 212 -11.71 -17.72 -9.96
CA GLY A 212 -10.89 -18.83 -10.45
C GLY A 212 -10.19 -19.59 -9.33
N ILE A 213 -9.58 -18.89 -8.38
CA ILE A 213 -8.91 -19.49 -7.21
C ILE A 213 -9.94 -20.22 -6.33
N ALA A 214 -11.09 -19.61 -6.06
CA ALA A 214 -12.15 -20.23 -5.26
C ALA A 214 -12.68 -21.53 -5.90
N ALA A 215 -12.79 -21.57 -7.23
CA ALA A 215 -13.18 -22.77 -7.97
C ALA A 215 -12.12 -23.88 -7.86
N GLU A 216 -10.83 -23.56 -8.06
CA GLU A 216 -9.74 -24.54 -7.91
C GLU A 216 -9.70 -25.14 -6.49
N LEU A 217 -9.89 -24.31 -5.46
CA LEU A 217 -9.96 -24.75 -4.06
C LEU A 217 -11.24 -25.53 -3.71
N ALA A 218 -12.24 -25.55 -4.58
CA ALA A 218 -13.43 -26.38 -4.42
C ALA A 218 -13.26 -27.77 -5.03
N GLU A 219 -12.33 -27.92 -5.99
CA GLU A 219 -12.02 -29.17 -6.67
C GLU A 219 -10.88 -29.96 -6.00
N ALA A 220 -10.04 -29.28 -5.23
CA ALA A 220 -8.97 -29.87 -4.39
C ALA A 220 -9.51 -30.45 -3.08
#